data_AF-A0A329R5D3-F1
#
_entry.id   AF-A0A329R5D3-F1
#
_cell.length_a   1.000
_cell.length_b   1.000
_cell.length_c   1.000
_cell.angle_alpha   90.00
_cell.angle_beta   90.00
_cell.angle_gamma   90.00
#
_symmetry.space_group_name_H-M   'P 1'
#
loop_
_entity.id
_entity.type
_entity.pdbx_description
1 polymer ?
#
loop_
_entity_poly.entity_id
_entity_poly.type
_entity_poly.pdbx_seq_one_letter_code
_entity_poly.pdbx_strand_id
1 'polypeptide(L)'
;MYDTVHVDEKLFYMTQVRRSFYLLPGEPEPERSVRSRRYITKVMMLAAVARPRWVPFDGKLGIWAFVVREPALRSSYRRPTGTMETKEGRVNKETYRVMLIERLLPALREQMPHAAEGKRITVQQNNASPHISPQDPAFCEATSRMRLSVELQFQPPNSPALNALDLGIFTTIQLRQMLRSPRSIDELVDSV
;
A
#
# COMPACT_ATOMS: atom_id res chain seq x y z
N MET A 1 -12.50 5.13 19.21
CA MET A 1 -11.14 4.58 19.01
C MET A 1 -11.13 3.12 18.51
N TYR A 2 -12.23 2.35 18.64
CA TYR A 2 -12.28 0.98 18.11
C TYR A 2 -12.84 0.89 16.68
N ASP A 3 -13.42 1.98 16.17
CA ASP A 3 -14.05 2.05 14.84
C ASP A 3 -13.20 2.87 13.85
N THR A 4 -11.93 3.10 14.20
CA THR A 4 -10.98 3.84 13.39
C THR A 4 -10.16 2.88 12.52
N VAL A 5 -10.12 3.18 11.24
CA VAL A 5 -9.30 2.51 10.23
C VAL A 5 -8.21 3.49 9.83
N HIS A 6 -6.96 3.10 10.00
CA HIS A 6 -5.82 3.90 9.56
C HIS A 6 -5.47 3.53 8.13
N VAL A 7 -5.37 4.54 7.27
CA VAL A 7 -4.87 4.41 5.91
C VAL A 7 -3.68 5.31 5.69
N ASP A 8 -2.72 4.82 4.91
CA ASP A 8 -1.54 5.55 4.51
C ASP A 8 -0.83 4.84 3.36
N GLU A 9 -0.01 5.57 2.61
CA GLU A 9 0.78 5.01 1.53
C GLU A 9 2.27 4.90 1.88
N LYS A 10 2.90 3.85 1.34
CA LYS A 10 4.34 3.68 1.43
C LYS A 10 4.97 3.25 0.12
N LEU A 11 6.13 3.82 -0.17
CA LEU A 11 7.03 3.32 -1.20
C LEU A 11 7.79 2.09 -0.69
N PHE A 12 7.53 0.95 -1.31
CA PHE A 12 8.30 -0.27 -1.15
C PHE A 12 9.38 -0.36 -2.22
N TYR A 13 10.61 -0.64 -1.81
CA TYR A 13 11.75 -0.73 -2.71
C TYR A 13 12.10 -2.19 -2.99
N MET A 14 12.41 -2.51 -4.25
CA MET A 14 12.86 -3.84 -4.65
C MET A 14 14.16 -4.24 -3.92
N THR A 15 15.04 -3.26 -3.67
CA THR A 15 16.26 -3.47 -2.89
C THR A 15 16.65 -2.22 -2.11
N GLN A 16 17.42 -2.39 -1.04
CA GLN A 16 17.97 -1.27 -0.28
C GLN A 16 19.23 -0.72 -0.94
N VAL A 17 19.49 0.56 -0.74
CA VAL A 17 20.69 1.24 -1.26
C VAL A 17 21.98 0.60 -0.73
N ARG A 18 22.05 0.33 0.57
CA ARG A 18 23.15 -0.38 1.25
C ARG A 18 22.57 -1.59 1.95
N ARG A 19 23.25 -2.73 1.87
CA ARG A 19 22.95 -3.94 2.64
C ARG A 19 24.24 -4.42 3.29
N SER A 20 24.13 -4.86 4.54
CA SER A 20 25.22 -5.49 5.27
C SER A 20 25.04 -7.00 5.20
N PHE A 21 26.12 -7.72 4.94
CA PHE A 21 26.15 -9.18 4.87
C PHE A 21 27.19 -9.69 5.85
N TYR A 22 26.88 -10.80 6.51
CA TYR A 22 27.88 -11.59 7.23
C TYR A 22 28.44 -12.60 6.24
N LEU A 23 29.77 -12.65 6.14
CA LEU A 23 30.48 -13.56 5.24
C LEU A 23 31.34 -14.52 6.05
N LEU A 24 31.41 -15.77 5.61
CA LEU A 24 32.34 -16.74 6.19
C LEU A 24 33.78 -16.45 5.73
N PRO A 25 34.80 -16.86 6.50
CA PRO A 25 36.20 -16.73 6.06
C PRO A 25 36.43 -17.39 4.69
N GLY A 26 36.86 -16.60 3.70
CA GLY A 26 37.11 -17.05 2.33
C GLY A 26 35.92 -16.99 1.38
N GLU A 27 34.73 -16.60 1.85
CA GLU A 27 33.57 -16.36 0.99
C GLU A 27 33.76 -15.06 0.18
N PRO A 28 33.55 -15.06 -1.14
CA PRO A 28 33.70 -13.86 -1.95
C PRO A 28 32.65 -12.82 -1.58
N GLU A 29 33.05 -11.54 -1.59
CA GLU A 29 32.13 -10.45 -1.31
C GLU A 29 30.99 -10.42 -2.35
N PRO A 30 29.72 -10.27 -1.91
CA PRO A 30 28.60 -10.22 -2.83
C PRO A 30 28.64 -8.94 -3.66
N GLU A 31 28.89 -9.08 -4.96
CA GLU A 31 28.86 -7.95 -5.87
C GLU A 31 27.44 -7.55 -6.25
N ARG A 32 27.15 -6.24 -6.15
CA ARG A 32 25.89 -5.68 -6.63
C ARG A 32 26.11 -4.37 -7.37
N SER A 33 25.99 -4.42 -8.69
CA SER A 33 26.03 -3.21 -9.54
C SER A 33 24.64 -2.62 -9.76
N VAL A 34 24.44 -1.35 -9.41
CA VAL A 34 23.27 -0.56 -9.84
C VAL A 34 23.79 0.78 -10.37
N ARG A 35 23.35 1.19 -11.56
CA ARG A 35 23.85 2.41 -12.22
C ARG A 35 23.67 3.68 -11.37
N SER A 36 22.56 3.81 -10.65
CA SER A 36 22.32 4.87 -9.66
C SER A 36 21.18 4.49 -8.72
N ARG A 37 21.19 5.03 -7.50
CA ARG A 37 20.11 4.87 -6.50
C ARG A 37 18.75 5.29 -7.03
N ARG A 38 18.71 6.22 -8.00
CA ARG A 38 17.47 6.72 -8.61
C ARG A 38 16.75 5.68 -9.47
N TYR A 39 17.45 4.64 -9.94
CA TYR A 39 16.89 3.58 -10.78
C TYR A 39 16.49 2.32 -9.97
N ILE A 40 16.50 2.39 -8.64
CA ILE A 40 15.97 1.31 -7.83
C ILE A 40 14.45 1.28 -8.02
N THR A 41 13.95 0.18 -8.59
CA THR A 41 12.51 -0.08 -8.75
C THR A 41 11.80 0.02 -7.42
N LYS A 42 10.70 0.75 -7.40
CA LYS A 42 9.87 1.00 -6.24
C LYS A 42 8.41 1.04 -6.64
N VAL A 43 7.53 0.73 -5.70
CA VAL A 43 6.08 0.69 -5.91
C VAL A 43 5.43 1.36 -4.72
N MET A 44 4.52 2.31 -4.97
CA MET A 44 3.69 2.87 -3.91
C MET A 44 2.55 1.90 -3.62
N MET A 45 2.25 1.66 -2.35
CA MET A 45 1.12 0.84 -1.93
C MET A 45 0.32 1.55 -0.85
N LEU A 46 -1.01 1.50 -0.96
CA LEU A 46 -1.94 1.93 0.08
C LEU A 46 -2.17 0.77 1.03
N ALA A 47 -1.97 0.96 2.33
CA ALA A 47 -2.32 -0.01 3.35
C ALA A 47 -3.52 0.48 4.17
N ALA A 48 -4.34 -0.46 4.62
CA ALA A 48 -5.44 -0.20 5.53
C ALA A 48 -5.43 -1.20 6.68
N VAL A 49 -5.46 -0.67 7.90
CA VAL A 49 -5.48 -1.47 9.13
C VAL A 49 -6.45 -0.86 10.12
N ALA A 50 -7.11 -1.71 10.88
CA ALA A 50 -7.94 -1.34 12.01
C ALA A 50 -7.43 -2.06 13.26
N ARG A 51 -7.97 -1.67 14.42
CA ARG A 51 -7.65 -2.37 15.65
C ARG A 51 -8.19 -3.81 15.58
N PRO A 52 -7.37 -4.84 15.83
CA PRO A 52 -7.85 -6.21 15.94
C PRO A 52 -8.96 -6.31 16.99
N ARG A 53 -9.98 -7.13 16.73
CA ARG A 53 -11.07 -7.40 17.68
C ARG A 53 -11.15 -8.89 17.98
N TRP A 54 -12.05 -9.29 18.87
CA TRP A 54 -12.26 -10.71 19.15
C TRP A 54 -12.53 -11.48 17.87
N VAL A 55 -12.03 -12.72 17.85
CA VAL A 55 -12.03 -13.66 16.72
C VAL A 55 -13.37 -13.61 15.99
N PRO A 56 -13.39 -13.39 14.66
CA PRO A 56 -12.29 -13.67 13.72
C PRO A 56 -11.50 -12.46 13.15
N PHE A 57 -11.66 -11.21 13.62
CA PHE A 57 -11.04 -10.05 12.94
C PHE A 57 -9.63 -9.68 13.46
N ASP A 58 -8.60 -9.90 12.63
CA ASP A 58 -7.19 -9.67 12.97
C ASP A 58 -6.69 -8.23 12.76
N GLY A 59 -7.58 -7.31 12.35
CA GLY A 59 -7.26 -5.90 12.14
C GLY A 59 -6.66 -5.57 10.77
N LYS A 60 -6.34 -6.54 9.93
CA LYS A 60 -5.81 -6.26 8.59
C LYS A 60 -6.97 -6.13 7.60
N LEU A 61 -6.98 -5.06 6.81
CA LEU A 61 -7.97 -4.89 5.74
C LEU A 61 -7.37 -5.17 4.36
N GLY A 62 -6.13 -4.69 4.15
CA GLY A 62 -5.41 -4.99 2.93
C GLY A 62 -4.25 -4.04 2.66
N ILE A 63 -3.51 -4.39 1.62
CA ILE A 63 -2.47 -3.59 1.01
C ILE A 63 -2.63 -3.67 -0.51
N TRP A 64 -2.65 -2.52 -1.18
CA TRP A 64 -2.97 -2.43 -2.60
C TRP A 64 -1.95 -1.54 -3.32
N ALA A 65 -1.34 -2.07 -4.37
CA ALA A 65 -0.30 -1.39 -5.11
C ALA A 65 -0.86 -0.44 -6.18
N PHE A 66 -0.30 0.75 -6.27
CA PHE A 66 -0.52 1.65 -7.40
C PHE A 66 0.33 1.19 -8.57
N VAL A 67 -0.27 0.41 -9.48
CA VAL A 67 0.38 -0.14 -10.66
C VAL A 67 -0.48 0.03 -11.90
N VAL A 68 0.18 0.09 -13.07
CA VAL A 68 -0.49 0.11 -14.38
C VAL A 68 0.09 -1.01 -15.22
N ARG A 69 -0.76 -1.75 -15.94
CA ARG A 69 -0.32 -2.75 -16.92
C ARG A 69 -0.29 -2.12 -18.30
N GLU A 70 0.88 -2.08 -18.93
CA GLU A 70 1.09 -1.50 -20.25
C GLU A 70 1.92 -2.44 -21.13
N PRO A 71 1.71 -2.44 -22.46
CA PRO A 71 2.56 -3.20 -23.36
C PRO A 71 3.99 -2.63 -23.40
N ALA A 72 4.98 -3.51 -23.44
CA ALA A 72 6.38 -3.15 -23.63
C ALA A 72 6.56 -2.44 -24.99
N LEU A 73 7.07 -1.21 -24.96
CA LEU A 73 7.25 -0.40 -26.18
C LEU A 73 8.50 -0.80 -26.98
N ARG A 74 9.46 -1.48 -26.34
CA ARG A 74 10.72 -1.89 -26.96
C ARG A 74 10.95 -3.37 -26.68
N SER A 75 11.48 -4.08 -27.66
CA SER A 75 11.96 -5.42 -27.46
C SER A 75 13.23 -5.39 -26.61
N SER A 76 13.37 -6.37 -25.74
CA SER A 76 14.59 -6.69 -25.02
C SER A 76 14.82 -8.19 -25.12
N TYR A 77 16.03 -8.64 -24.79
CA TYR A 77 16.36 -10.07 -24.78
C TYR A 77 15.36 -10.93 -24.01
N ARG A 78 14.77 -10.40 -22.93
CA ARG A 78 13.83 -11.13 -22.06
C ARG A 78 12.36 -10.88 -22.39
N ARG A 79 12.04 -9.88 -23.21
CA ARG A 79 10.67 -9.39 -23.38
C ARG A 79 10.45 -8.82 -24.79
N PRO A 80 9.70 -9.51 -25.65
CA PRO A 80 9.27 -8.97 -26.95
C PRO A 80 8.43 -7.72 -26.80
N THR A 81 8.45 -6.84 -27.80
CA THR A 81 7.54 -5.69 -27.91
C THR A 81 6.09 -6.17 -27.82
N GLY A 82 5.24 -5.45 -27.09
CA GLY A 82 3.84 -5.80 -26.90
C GLY A 82 3.56 -6.71 -25.69
N THR A 83 4.60 -7.25 -25.04
CA THR A 83 4.40 -8.03 -23.79
C THR A 83 3.82 -7.12 -22.71
N MET A 84 2.71 -7.52 -22.06
CA MET A 84 2.11 -6.73 -20.99
C MET A 84 3.00 -6.73 -19.75
N GLU A 85 3.44 -5.55 -19.33
CA GLU A 85 4.30 -5.33 -18.17
C GLU A 85 3.60 -4.49 -17.12
N THR A 86 3.80 -4.84 -15.86
CA THR A 86 3.37 -4.02 -14.72
C THR A 86 4.41 -2.94 -14.46
N LYS A 87 3.96 -1.68 -14.37
CA LYS A 87 4.77 -0.49 -14.09
C LYS A 87 4.25 0.24 -12.86
N GLU A 88 5.10 1.11 -12.29
CA GLU A 88 4.71 2.01 -11.21
C GLU A 88 3.57 2.95 -11.65
N GLY A 89 2.50 2.98 -10.88
CA GLY A 89 1.38 3.88 -11.09
C GLY A 89 1.61 5.24 -10.43
N ARG A 90 1.05 6.29 -11.02
CA ARG A 90 1.05 7.63 -10.42
C ARG A 90 0.04 7.67 -9.27
N VAL A 91 0.43 8.25 -8.13
CA VAL A 91 -0.51 8.57 -7.05
C VAL A 91 -0.93 10.03 -7.16
N ASN A 92 -2.22 10.23 -7.36
CA ASN A 92 -2.89 11.52 -7.44
C ASN A 92 -4.28 11.38 -6.81
N LYS A 93 -5.03 12.48 -6.79
CA LYS A 93 -6.34 12.53 -6.14
C LYS A 93 -7.34 11.53 -6.72
N GLU A 94 -7.30 11.33 -8.03
CA GLU A 94 -8.19 10.42 -8.75
C GLU A 94 -7.87 8.96 -8.43
N THR A 95 -6.59 8.56 -8.54
CA THR A 95 -6.16 7.18 -8.25
C THR A 95 -6.31 6.82 -6.77
N TYR A 96 -6.05 7.76 -5.86
CA TYR A 96 -6.29 7.57 -4.44
C TYR A 96 -7.78 7.35 -4.15
N ARG A 97 -8.67 8.19 -4.72
CA ARG A 97 -10.12 8.00 -4.61
C ARG A 97 -10.55 6.61 -5.10
N VAL A 98 -10.06 6.20 -6.28
CA VAL A 98 -10.37 4.89 -6.86
C VAL A 98 -9.93 3.78 -5.93
N MET A 99 -8.73 3.85 -5.33
CA MET A 99 -8.28 2.87 -4.34
C MET A 99 -9.21 2.79 -3.13
N LEU A 100 -9.64 3.93 -2.58
CA LEU A 100 -10.57 3.93 -1.46
C LEU A 100 -11.92 3.30 -1.84
N ILE A 101 -12.48 3.64 -3.00
CA ILE A 101 -13.80 3.16 -3.43
C ILE A 101 -13.76 1.68 -3.83
N GLU A 102 -12.78 1.27 -4.63
CA GLU A 102 -12.75 -0.05 -5.25
C GLU A 102 -12.04 -1.11 -4.41
N ARG A 103 -11.22 -0.70 -3.43
CA ARG A 103 -10.46 -1.64 -2.59
C ARG A 103 -10.84 -1.54 -1.12
N LEU A 104 -10.77 -0.34 -0.54
CA LEU A 104 -11.03 -0.16 0.89
C LEU A 104 -12.49 -0.44 1.25
N LEU A 105 -13.47 0.17 0.56
CA LEU A 105 -14.89 0.00 0.91
C LEU A 105 -15.35 -1.47 0.82
N PRO A 106 -15.00 -2.26 -0.23
CA PRO A 106 -15.27 -3.69 -0.24
C PRO A 106 -14.63 -4.43 0.94
N ALA A 107 -13.35 -4.16 1.23
CA ALA A 107 -12.63 -4.83 2.33
C ALA A 107 -13.28 -4.54 3.69
N LEU A 108 -13.71 -3.30 3.93
CA LEU A 108 -14.45 -2.93 5.13
C LEU A 108 -15.75 -3.71 5.25
N ARG A 109 -16.52 -3.82 4.17
CA ARG A 109 -17.79 -4.55 4.17
C ARG A 109 -17.62 -6.04 4.42
N GLU A 110 -16.58 -6.66 3.86
CA GLU A 110 -16.35 -8.10 3.93
C GLU A 110 -15.72 -8.52 5.25
N GLN A 111 -14.73 -7.79 5.72
CA GLN A 111 -13.87 -8.23 6.82
C GLN A 111 -14.22 -7.60 8.17
N MET A 112 -14.85 -6.41 8.17
CA MET A 112 -15.12 -5.68 9.40
C MET A 112 -16.55 -5.98 9.91
N PRO A 113 -16.73 -6.69 11.04
CA PRO A 113 -18.05 -7.20 11.47
C PRO A 113 -19.10 -6.10 11.67
N HIS A 114 -18.69 -4.96 12.20
CA HIS A 114 -19.58 -3.84 12.51
C HIS A 114 -19.96 -2.98 11.31
N ALA A 115 -19.28 -3.14 10.17
CA ALA A 115 -19.69 -2.51 8.92
C ALA A 115 -21.07 -3.03 8.49
N ALA A 116 -21.33 -4.32 8.69
CA ALA A 116 -22.63 -4.94 8.42
C ALA A 116 -23.72 -4.52 9.44
N GLU A 117 -23.32 -4.14 10.66
CA GLU A 117 -24.24 -3.63 11.71
C GLU A 117 -24.60 -2.15 11.53
N GLY A 118 -24.07 -1.48 10.49
CA GLY A 118 -24.34 -0.06 10.23
C GLY A 118 -23.67 0.90 11.21
N LYS A 119 -22.69 0.43 12.00
CA LYS A 119 -21.93 1.31 12.91
C LYS A 119 -21.03 2.23 12.10
N ARG A 120 -20.85 3.45 12.62
CA ARG A 120 -19.99 4.45 12.01
C ARG A 120 -18.52 4.03 12.09
N ILE A 121 -17.86 4.02 10.93
CA ILE A 121 -16.43 3.76 10.76
C ILE A 121 -15.75 5.07 10.36
N THR A 122 -14.64 5.37 11.01
CA THR A 122 -13.82 6.53 10.69
C THR A 122 -12.55 6.07 9.99
N VAL A 123 -12.35 6.49 8.74
CA VAL A 123 -11.12 6.23 8.00
C VAL A 123 -10.21 7.45 8.18
N GLN A 124 -9.14 7.27 8.95
CA GLN A 124 -8.15 8.30 9.22
C GLN A 124 -7.06 8.29 8.14
N GLN A 125 -6.83 9.47 7.55
CA GLN A 125 -5.80 9.71 6.54
C GLN A 125 -4.94 10.94 6.92
N ASN A 126 -3.73 11.04 6.36
CA ASN A 126 -2.86 12.20 6.56
C ASN A 126 -3.31 13.42 5.69
N ASN A 127 -2.61 14.55 5.74
CA ASN A 127 -2.96 15.77 4.97
C ASN A 127 -2.23 15.88 3.61
N ALA A 128 -1.79 14.77 3.02
CA ALA A 128 -1.08 14.78 1.74
C ALA A 128 -1.98 15.30 0.61
N SER A 129 -1.39 16.01 -0.35
CA SER A 129 -2.12 16.64 -1.45
C SER A 129 -3.02 15.69 -2.27
N PRO A 130 -2.66 14.41 -2.50
CA PRO A 130 -3.54 13.46 -3.16
C PRO A 130 -4.79 13.06 -2.37
N HIS A 131 -4.85 13.32 -1.06
CA HIS A 131 -5.99 12.86 -0.25
C HIS A 131 -7.26 13.64 -0.59
N ILE A 132 -8.39 12.93 -0.57
CA ILE A 132 -9.69 13.49 -0.87
C ILE A 132 -10.33 14.15 0.35
N SER A 133 -11.24 15.09 0.10
CA SER A 133 -12.02 15.70 1.17
C SER A 133 -12.93 14.67 1.83
N PRO A 134 -13.22 14.79 3.15
CA PRO A 134 -14.29 14.02 3.78
C PRO A 134 -15.67 14.17 3.14
N GLN A 135 -15.89 15.25 2.40
CA GLN A 135 -17.11 15.48 1.63
C GLN A 135 -16.92 15.20 0.13
N ASP A 136 -15.95 14.36 -0.26
CA ASP A 136 -15.76 13.99 -1.67
C ASP A 136 -17.03 13.29 -2.22
N PRO A 137 -17.71 13.85 -3.23
CA PRO A 137 -19.04 13.38 -3.64
C PRO A 137 -19.04 11.92 -4.09
N ALA A 138 -18.03 11.51 -4.86
CA ALA A 138 -17.93 10.16 -5.39
C ALA A 138 -17.67 9.12 -4.29
N PHE A 139 -16.86 9.48 -3.27
CA PHE A 139 -16.69 8.62 -2.10
C PHE A 139 -17.98 8.51 -1.29
N CYS A 140 -18.68 9.62 -1.02
CA CYS A 140 -19.94 9.63 -0.28
C CYS A 140 -21.06 8.85 -1.02
N GLU A 141 -21.10 8.95 -2.35
CA GLU A 141 -22.04 8.18 -3.17
C GLU A 141 -21.73 6.69 -3.10
N ALA A 142 -20.45 6.31 -3.21
CA ALA A 142 -20.02 4.92 -3.11
C ALA A 142 -20.33 4.29 -1.75
N THR A 143 -20.06 5.00 -0.64
CA THR A 143 -20.40 4.52 0.71
C THR A 143 -21.91 4.34 0.87
N SER A 144 -22.71 5.30 0.39
CA SER A 144 -24.18 5.23 0.42
C SER A 144 -24.71 4.04 -0.38
N ARG A 145 -24.20 3.83 -1.60
CA ARG A 145 -24.56 2.69 -2.45
C ARG A 145 -24.24 1.34 -1.79
N MET A 146 -23.15 1.28 -1.04
CA MET A 146 -22.74 0.08 -0.29
C MET A 146 -23.41 -0.05 1.08
N ARG A 147 -24.24 0.92 1.46
CA ARG A 147 -24.92 1.02 2.77
C ARG A 147 -23.93 1.01 3.94
N LEU A 148 -22.77 1.63 3.76
CA LEU A 148 -21.74 1.75 4.77
C LEU A 148 -21.78 3.14 5.42
N SER A 149 -21.77 3.18 6.76
CA SER A 149 -21.59 4.44 7.50
C SER A 149 -20.08 4.69 7.67
N VAL A 150 -19.45 5.25 6.63
CA VAL A 150 -18.00 5.52 6.62
C VAL A 150 -17.75 7.01 6.41
N GLU A 151 -16.92 7.59 7.27
CA GLU A 151 -16.49 8.99 7.20
C GLU A 151 -14.97 9.05 7.12
N LEU A 152 -14.43 9.93 6.27
CA LEU A 152 -12.99 10.21 6.25
C LEU A 152 -12.65 11.28 7.30
N GLN A 153 -11.50 11.15 7.93
CA GLN A 153 -10.99 12.13 8.87
C GLN A 153 -9.52 12.41 8.61
N PHE A 154 -9.17 13.69 8.58
CA PHE A 154 -7.78 14.11 8.56
C PHE A 154 -7.17 14.02 9.95
N GLN A 155 -5.98 13.45 10.04
CA GLN A 155 -5.17 13.52 11.26
C GLN A 155 -4.55 14.92 11.42
N PRO A 156 -4.20 15.33 12.65
CA PRO A 156 -3.44 16.56 12.87
C PRO A 156 -2.16 16.63 12.02
N PRO A 157 -1.79 17.82 11.50
CA PRO A 157 -0.57 17.97 10.72
C PRO A 157 0.68 17.45 11.45
N ASN A 158 1.64 16.91 10.70
CA ASN A 158 2.94 16.43 11.22
C ASN A 158 2.84 15.45 12.40
N SER A 159 1.80 14.61 12.43
CA SER A 159 1.53 13.68 13.53
C SER A 159 1.58 12.20 13.11
N PRO A 160 2.71 11.69 12.56
CA PRO A 160 2.82 10.30 12.12
C PRO A 160 2.62 9.31 13.27
N ALA A 161 2.93 9.70 14.50
CA ALA A 161 2.70 8.88 15.69
C ALA A 161 1.21 8.58 15.97
N LEU A 162 0.28 9.27 15.29
CA LEU A 162 -1.16 9.00 15.39
C LEU A 162 -1.65 7.98 14.36
N ASN A 163 -0.75 7.46 13.50
CA ASN A 163 -1.06 6.43 12.52
C ASN A 163 -0.33 5.13 12.85
N ALA A 164 -1.08 4.04 13.03
CA ALA A 164 -0.52 2.72 13.34
C ALA A 164 0.39 2.18 12.22
N LEU A 165 0.15 2.59 10.97
CA LEU A 165 0.96 2.19 9.82
C LEU A 165 2.38 2.72 9.95
N ASP A 166 2.53 4.02 10.25
CA ASP A 166 3.80 4.72 10.44
C ASP A 166 4.55 4.28 11.70
N LEU A 167 3.82 3.97 12.78
CA LEU A 167 4.43 3.58 14.05
C LEU A 167 5.27 2.30 13.98
N GLY A 168 4.99 1.39 13.04
CA GLY A 168 5.83 0.19 12.90
C GLY A 168 5.34 -0.91 11.97
N ILE A 169 4.06 -0.90 11.56
CA ILE A 169 3.52 -1.91 10.64
C ILE A 169 4.27 -1.87 9.31
N PHE A 170 4.46 -0.68 8.76
CA PHE A 170 5.19 -0.50 7.51
C PHE A 170 6.65 -0.96 7.58
N THR A 171 7.32 -0.69 8.69
CA THR A 171 8.69 -1.18 8.93
C THR A 171 8.71 -2.71 8.94
N THR A 172 7.74 -3.33 9.61
CA THR A 172 7.63 -4.80 9.70
C THR A 172 7.37 -5.44 8.34
N ILE A 173 6.45 -4.88 7.53
CA ILE A 173 6.15 -5.35 6.18
C ILE A 173 7.41 -5.23 5.29
N GLN A 174 8.06 -4.07 5.30
CA GLN A 174 9.27 -3.84 4.49
C GLN A 174 10.41 -4.81 4.86
N LEU A 175 10.61 -5.11 6.15
CA LEU A 175 11.61 -6.08 6.59
C LEU A 175 11.29 -7.50 6.10
N ARG A 176 10.03 -7.93 6.16
CA ARG A 176 9.60 -9.24 5.63
C ARG A 176 9.74 -9.33 4.12
N GLN A 177 9.32 -8.29 3.41
CA GLN A 177 9.45 -8.19 1.96
C GLN A 177 10.91 -8.38 1.52
N MET A 178 11.86 -7.78 2.25
CA MET A 178 13.28 -7.89 1.91
C MET A 178 13.85 -9.30 2.00
N LEU A 179 13.26 -10.18 2.82
CA LEU A 179 13.66 -11.59 2.93
C LEU A 179 13.30 -12.38 1.65
N ARG A 180 12.30 -11.92 0.88
CA ARG A 180 11.84 -12.58 -0.35
C ARG A 180 12.69 -12.27 -1.58
N SER A 181 13.45 -11.17 -1.56
CA SER A 181 14.32 -10.72 -2.66
C SER A 181 13.64 -10.69 -4.04
N PRO A 182 12.54 -9.93 -4.21
CA PRO A 182 11.79 -9.88 -5.46
C PRO A 182 12.63 -9.30 -6.61
N ARG A 183 12.36 -9.77 -7.84
CA ARG A 183 13.07 -9.43 -9.08
C ARG A 183 12.19 -8.73 -10.11
N SER A 184 10.90 -8.59 -9.84
CA SER A 184 9.93 -7.88 -10.66
C SER A 184 8.98 -7.03 -9.80
N ILE A 185 8.22 -6.14 -10.44
CA ILE A 185 7.17 -5.38 -9.74
C ILE A 185 6.08 -6.33 -9.24
N ASP A 186 5.70 -7.34 -10.01
CA ASP A 186 4.69 -8.32 -9.60
C ASP A 186 5.15 -9.11 -8.37
N GLU A 187 6.39 -9.63 -8.38
CA GLU A 187 6.96 -10.31 -7.21
C GLU A 187 7.09 -9.37 -6.00
N LEU A 188 7.38 -8.09 -6.24
CA LEU A 188 7.44 -7.09 -5.17
C LEU A 188 6.06 -6.88 -4.54
N VAL A 189 5.01 -6.79 -5.35
CA VAL A 189 3.62 -6.68 -4.87
C VAL A 189 3.21 -7.93 -4.09
N ASP A 190 3.53 -9.11 -4.59
CA ASP A 190 3.19 -10.39 -3.93
C ASP A 190 3.97 -10.64 -2.63
N SER A 191 5.11 -9.97 -2.46
CA SER A 191 6.01 -10.16 -1.31
C SER A 191 5.67 -9.30 -0.09
N VAL A 192 4.67 -8.43 -0.21
CA VAL A 192 4.21 -7.47 0.80
C VAL A 192 2.93 -7.97 1.47
#